data_AF-A0A7R9R062-F1
#
_entry.id   AF-A0A7R9R062-F1
#
_cell.length_a   1.000
_cell.length_b   1.000
_cell.length_c   1.000
_cell.angle_alpha   90.00
_cell.angle_beta   90.00
_cell.angle_gamma   90.00
#
_symmetry.space_group_name_H-M   'P 1'
#
loop_
_entity.id
_entity.type
_entity.pdbx_description
1 polymer ?
#
loop_
_entity_poly.entity_id
_entity_poly.type
_entity_poly.pdbx_seq_one_letter_code
_entity_poly.pdbx_strand_id
1 'polypeptide(L)'
;MAAGGVCFCTALFIFLYHSATIIGMRMGMRLRAASSTLIYKKSLKLSRASLAKTTVGHIVNLMSNDVSRFDEFSINVCYLLVAPIQTGITVYIIYTEISYYCFVGLALLLLFILFQALMGKLFSKVRLMTAQLTDSRLRLMNEIISGMRVI
;
A
#
# COMPACT_ATOMS: atom_id res chain seq x y z
N MET A 1 -27.42 -24.90 20.22
CA MET A 1 -26.02 -25.31 19.98
C MET A 1 -25.38 -24.58 18.81
N ALA A 2 -26.06 -24.38 17.67
CA ALA A 2 -25.49 -23.65 16.51
C ALA A 2 -25.05 -22.20 16.82
N ALA A 3 -25.85 -21.41 17.54
CA ALA A 3 -25.51 -20.02 17.86
C ALA A 3 -24.24 -19.89 18.74
N GLY A 4 -24.07 -20.77 19.73
CA GLY A 4 -22.88 -20.78 20.58
C GLY A 4 -21.60 -21.12 19.80
N GLY A 5 -21.69 -22.08 18.87
CA GLY A 5 -20.58 -22.42 17.98
C GLY A 5 -20.19 -21.27 17.05
N VAL A 6 -21.18 -20.59 16.45
CA VAL A 6 -20.92 -19.41 15.61
C VAL A 6 -20.23 -18.30 16.42
N CYS A 7 -20.73 -17.98 17.61
CA CYS A 7 -20.11 -16.97 18.49
C CYS A 7 -18.69 -17.33 18.89
N PHE A 8 -18.41 -18.60 19.15
CA PHE A 8 -17.05 -19.05 19.48
C PHE A 8 -16.11 -18.93 18.27
N CYS A 9 -16.55 -19.39 17.09
CA CYS A 9 -15.76 -19.29 15.86
C CYS A 9 -15.45 -17.84 15.47
N THR A 10 -16.43 -16.93 15.61
CA THR A 10 -16.20 -15.51 15.31
C THR A 10 -15.27 -14.86 16.32
N ALA A 11 -15.40 -15.15 17.62
CA ALA A 11 -14.48 -14.66 18.63
C ALA A 11 -13.03 -15.14 18.38
N LEU A 12 -12.86 -16.42 18.04
CA LEU A 12 -11.55 -16.98 17.68
C LEU A 12 -10.98 -16.29 16.45
N PHE A 13 -11.78 -16.10 15.40
CA PHE A 13 -11.37 -15.41 14.18
C PHE A 13 -10.88 -13.99 14.47
N ILE A 14 -11.65 -13.20 15.23
CA ILE A 14 -11.28 -11.83 15.61
C ILE A 14 -9.96 -11.81 16.36
N PHE A 15 -9.77 -12.71 17.32
CA PHE A 15 -8.54 -12.78 18.11
C PHE A 15 -7.31 -13.11 17.24
N LEU A 16 -7.43 -14.13 16.39
CA LEU A 16 -6.34 -14.54 15.50
C LEU A 16 -6.01 -13.45 14.47
N TYR A 17 -7.03 -12.84 13.88
CA TYR A 17 -6.88 -11.75 12.92
C TYR A 17 -6.18 -10.53 13.54
N HIS A 18 -6.60 -10.14 14.75
CA HIS A 18 -5.98 -9.03 15.46
C HIS A 18 -4.53 -9.34 15.81
N SER A 19 -4.24 -10.55 16.30
CA SER A 19 -2.87 -11.00 16.60
C SER A 19 -1.98 -10.94 15.35
N ALA A 20 -2.43 -11.48 14.22
CA ALA A 20 -1.71 -11.44 12.95
C ALA A 20 -1.42 -9.98 12.50
N THR A 21 -2.40 -9.09 12.65
CA THR A 21 -2.23 -7.67 12.32
C THR A 21 -1.18 -6.99 13.19
N ILE A 22 -1.15 -7.26 14.50
CA ILE A 22 -0.11 -6.75 15.41
C ILE A 22 1.27 -7.25 15.00
N ILE A 23 1.38 -8.53 14.63
CA ILE A 23 2.66 -9.10 14.15
C ILE A 23 3.11 -8.39 12.86
N GLY A 24 2.20 -8.18 11.90
CA GLY A 24 2.47 -7.43 10.68
C GLY A 24 2.94 -6.00 10.96
N MET A 25 2.27 -5.28 11.87
CA MET A 25 2.68 -3.93 12.30
C MET A 25 4.08 -3.94 12.94
N ARG A 26 4.38 -4.92 13.80
CA ARG A 26 5.72 -5.05 14.41
C ARG A 26 6.80 -5.31 13.36
N MET A 27 6.51 -6.12 12.35
CA MET A 27 7.42 -6.35 11.23
C MET A 27 7.66 -5.06 10.43
N GLY A 28 6.60 -4.31 10.12
CA GLY A 28 6.70 -3.01 9.46
C GLY A 28 7.60 -2.03 10.22
N MET A 29 7.37 -1.87 11.52
CA MET A 29 8.19 -0.99 12.36
C MET A 29 9.68 -1.42 12.37
N ARG A 30 9.95 -2.72 12.44
CA ARG A 30 11.33 -3.26 12.40
C ARG A 30 12.00 -2.98 11.04
N LEU A 31 11.28 -3.18 9.94
CA LEU A 31 11.76 -2.89 8.59
C LEU A 31 12.05 -1.40 8.41
N ARG A 32 11.16 -0.54 8.91
CA ARG A 32 11.34 0.92 8.90
C ARG A 32 12.61 1.32 9.65
N ALA A 33 12.76 0.85 10.90
CA ALA A 33 13.92 1.15 11.74
C ALA A 33 15.24 0.65 11.14
N ALA A 34 15.25 -0.59 10.61
CA ALA A 34 16.42 -1.17 9.97
C ALA A 34 16.83 -0.39 8.71
N SER A 35 15.85 -0.08 7.84
CA SER A 35 16.06 0.69 6.61
C SER A 35 16.58 2.10 6.89
N SER A 36 15.97 2.82 7.84
CA SER A 36 16.45 4.16 8.24
C SER A 36 17.87 4.13 8.77
N THR A 37 18.21 3.11 9.57
CA THR A 37 19.57 2.93 10.10
C THR A 37 20.58 2.64 8.98
N LEU A 38 20.22 1.80 8.01
CA LEU A 38 21.07 1.48 6.86
C LEU A 38 21.29 2.71 5.96
N ILE A 39 20.22 3.47 5.67
CA ILE A 39 20.28 4.71 4.88
C ILE A 39 21.18 5.73 5.59
N TYR A 40 21.02 5.92 6.90
CA TYR A 40 21.87 6.81 7.68
C TYR A 40 23.34 6.38 7.67
N LYS A 41 23.63 5.08 7.88
CA LYS A 41 25.01 4.57 7.80
C LYS A 41 25.61 4.76 6.40
N LYS A 42 24.80 4.67 5.34
CA LYS A 42 25.24 4.87 3.96
C LYS A 42 25.48 6.35 3.65
N SER A 43 24.64 7.26 4.15
CA SER A 43 24.80 8.71 3.96
C SER A 43 26.12 9.22 4.55
N LEU A 44 26.56 8.67 5.68
CA LEU A 44 27.86 9.01 6.29
C LEU A 44 29.08 8.52 5.50
N LYS A 45 28.91 7.52 4.61
CA LYS A 45 29.99 6.92 3.81
C LYS A 45 29.97 7.36 2.34
N LEU A 46 29.04 8.24 1.96
CA LEU A 46 28.90 8.72 0.59
C LEU A 46 30.02 9.71 0.25
N SER A 47 30.61 9.57 -0.93
CA SER A 47 31.61 10.52 -1.42
C SER A 47 30.96 11.86 -1.74
N ARG A 48 31.74 12.95 -1.72
CA ARG A 48 31.25 14.30 -2.05
C ARG A 48 30.62 14.39 -3.43
N ALA A 49 31.16 13.67 -4.42
CA ALA A 49 30.60 13.60 -5.76
C ALA A 49 29.21 12.93 -5.81
N SER A 50 28.98 11.90 -4.99
CA SER A 50 27.68 11.25 -4.88
C SER A 50 26.70 12.06 -4.04
N LEU A 51 27.17 12.74 -2.99
CA LEU A 51 26.35 13.64 -2.17
C LEU A 51 25.85 14.86 -2.98
N ALA A 52 26.64 15.33 -3.96
CA ALA A 52 26.19 16.36 -4.91
C ALA A 52 25.02 15.90 -5.78
N LYS A 53 24.89 14.59 -6.05
CA LYS A 53 23.75 14.01 -6.78
C LYS A 53 22.57 13.67 -5.87
N THR A 54 22.82 13.37 -4.59
CA THR A 54 21.80 12.96 -3.63
C THR A 54 21.79 13.93 -2.45
N THR A 55 20.99 14.99 -2.55
CA THR A 55 20.91 16.03 -1.51
C THR A 55 20.35 15.47 -0.20
N VAL A 56 20.68 16.13 0.92
CA VAL A 56 20.15 15.80 2.24
C VAL A 56 18.61 15.78 2.23
N GLY A 57 17.99 16.73 1.52
CA GLY A 57 16.53 16.77 1.35
C GLY A 57 15.96 15.54 0.64
N HIS A 58 16.67 15.00 -0.36
CA HIS A 58 16.25 13.76 -1.02
C HIS A 58 16.31 12.55 -0.09
N ILE A 59 17.34 12.45 0.75
CA ILE A 59 17.48 11.38 1.75
C ILE A 59 16.38 11.46 2.80
N VAL A 60 16.08 12.67 3.29
CA VAL A 60 14.98 12.89 4.24
C VAL A 60 13.64 12.52 3.60
N ASN A 61 13.39 12.94 2.35
CA ASN A 61 12.18 12.58 1.62
C ASN A 61 12.03 11.07 1.45
N LEU A 62 13.12 10.37 1.09
CA LEU A 62 13.13 8.91 0.98
C LEU A 62 12.76 8.23 2.32
N MET A 63 13.32 8.69 3.43
CA MET A 63 13.01 8.13 4.76
C MET A 63 11.57 8.44 5.20
N SER A 64 11.05 9.64 4.89
CA SER A 64 9.70 10.05 5.30
C SER A 64 8.59 9.48 4.41
N ASN A 65 8.82 9.31 3.12
CA ASN A 65 7.80 8.86 2.17
C ASN A 65 7.93 7.38 1.78
N ASP A 66 9.12 6.89 1.45
CA ASP A 66 9.25 5.52 0.95
C ASP A 66 9.39 4.52 2.10
N VAL A 67 10.24 4.83 3.08
CA VAL A 67 10.51 3.93 4.20
C VAL A 67 9.29 3.82 5.13
N SER A 68 8.47 4.86 5.24
CA SER A 68 7.20 4.82 5.99
C SER A 68 6.16 3.88 5.38
N ARG A 69 6.21 3.63 4.06
CA ARG A 69 5.28 2.70 3.38
C ARG A 69 5.50 1.24 3.77
N PHE A 70 6.63 0.89 4.38
CA PHE A 70 6.84 -0.46 4.90
C PHE A 70 5.86 -0.81 6.03
N ASP A 71 5.36 0.18 6.77
CA ASP A 71 4.38 -0.07 7.84
C ASP A 71 3.07 -0.61 7.25
N GLU A 72 2.59 -0.01 6.16
CA GLU A 72 1.38 -0.45 5.45
C GLU A 72 1.62 -1.73 4.63
N PHE A 73 2.75 -1.81 3.93
CA PHE A 73 3.10 -2.96 3.11
C PHE A 73 3.19 -4.26 3.92
N SER A 74 3.75 -4.20 5.13
CA SER A 74 3.97 -5.38 5.97
C SER A 74 2.69 -6.07 6.41
N ILE A 75 1.58 -5.34 6.49
CA ILE A 75 0.26 -5.89 6.79
C ILE A 75 -0.33 -6.54 5.52
N ASN A 76 -0.17 -5.87 4.38
CA ASN A 76 -0.84 -6.25 3.12
C ASN A 76 -0.14 -7.38 2.35
N VAL A 77 1.17 -7.54 2.50
CA VAL A 77 1.94 -8.55 1.74
C VAL A 77 1.46 -9.97 2.01
N CYS A 78 1.09 -10.28 3.25
CA CYS A 78 0.57 -11.60 3.61
C CYS A 78 -0.81 -11.87 2.96
N TYR A 79 -1.65 -10.84 2.80
CA TYR A 79 -2.94 -10.98 2.12
C TYR A 79 -2.79 -11.38 0.66
N LEU A 80 -1.71 -10.98 -0.01
CA LEU A 80 -1.45 -11.39 -1.39
C LEU A 80 -1.35 -12.91 -1.54
N LEU A 81 -0.84 -13.60 -0.51
CA LEU A 81 -0.72 -15.06 -0.47
C LEU A 81 -1.97 -15.73 0.10
N VAL A 82 -2.57 -15.15 1.14
CA VAL A 82 -3.75 -15.73 1.80
C VAL A 82 -5.00 -15.65 0.92
N ALA A 83 -5.21 -14.53 0.21
CA ALA A 83 -6.39 -14.31 -0.62
C ALA A 83 -6.63 -15.38 -1.70
N PRO A 84 -5.64 -15.82 -2.51
CA PRO A 84 -5.87 -16.86 -3.52
C PRO A 84 -6.16 -18.23 -2.89
N ILE A 85 -5.50 -18.57 -1.77
CA ILE A 85 -5.76 -19.81 -1.03
C ILE A 85 -7.19 -19.81 -0.50
N GLN A 86 -7.59 -18.72 0.16
CA GLN A 86 -8.95 -18.55 0.67
C GLN A 86 -9.99 -18.62 -0.45
N THR A 87 -9.74 -17.94 -1.57
CA THR A 87 -10.63 -17.98 -2.75
C THR A 87 -10.77 -19.40 -3.30
N GLY A 88 -9.67 -20.17 -3.39
CA GLY A 88 -9.71 -21.56 -3.84
C GLY A 88 -10.54 -22.45 -2.92
N ILE A 89 -10.38 -22.31 -1.60
CA ILE A 89 -11.17 -23.03 -0.60
C ILE A 89 -12.66 -22.67 -0.73
N THR A 90 -12.98 -21.38 -0.83
CA THR A 90 -14.36 -20.92 -0.98
C THR A 90 -15.01 -21.45 -2.26
N VAL A 91 -14.30 -21.41 -3.40
CA VAL A 91 -14.80 -21.95 -4.67
C VAL A 91 -15.02 -23.46 -4.56
N TYR A 92 -14.12 -24.21 -3.92
CA TYR A 92 -14.28 -25.64 -3.71
C TYR A 92 -15.55 -25.97 -2.90
N ILE A 93 -15.78 -25.26 -1.79
CA ILE A 93 -16.98 -25.44 -0.96
C ILE A 93 -18.25 -25.11 -1.73
N ILE A 94 -18.28 -24.03 -2.52
CA ILE A 94 -19.47 -23.69 -3.30
C ILE A 94 -19.69 -24.70 -4.44
N TYR A 95 -18.61 -25.22 -5.03
CA TYR A 95 -18.68 -26.25 -6.06
C TYR A 95 -19.30 -27.55 -5.53
N THR A 96 -19.08 -27.93 -4.27
CA THR A 96 -19.75 -29.12 -3.71
C THR A 96 -21.25 -28.94 -3.53
N GLU A 97 -21.73 -27.70 -3.32
CA GLU A 97 -23.14 -27.40 -3.11
C GLU A 97 -23.91 -27.15 -4.42
N ILE A 98 -23.32 -26.41 -5.35
CA ILE A 98 -24.00 -25.92 -6.57
C ILE A 98 -23.28 -26.36 -7.85
N SER A 99 -22.30 -27.27 -7.76
CA SER A 99 -21.55 -27.81 -8.90
C SER A 99 -20.96 -26.70 -9.80
N TYR A 100 -21.05 -26.85 -11.12
CA TYR A 100 -20.45 -25.96 -12.10
C TYR A 100 -21.04 -24.54 -12.13
N TYR A 101 -22.21 -24.30 -11.53
CA TYR A 101 -22.82 -22.95 -11.53
C TYR A 101 -22.00 -21.92 -10.74
N CYS A 102 -21.12 -22.37 -9.83
CA CYS A 102 -20.17 -21.51 -9.11
C CYS A 102 -19.28 -20.67 -10.05
N PHE A 103 -18.95 -21.19 -11.24
CA PHE A 103 -18.03 -20.53 -12.16
C PHE A 103 -18.60 -19.26 -12.78
N VAL A 104 -19.94 -19.11 -12.84
CA VAL A 104 -20.57 -17.88 -13.33
C VAL A 104 -20.28 -16.71 -12.38
N GLY A 105 -20.41 -16.94 -11.06
CA GLY A 105 -20.06 -15.95 -10.04
C GLY A 105 -18.57 -15.61 -10.05
N LEU A 106 -17.71 -16.63 -10.20
CA LEU A 106 -16.26 -16.43 -10.31
C LEU A 106 -15.88 -15.58 -11.54
N ALA A 107 -16.50 -15.84 -12.70
CA ALA A 107 -16.28 -15.07 -13.91
C ALA A 107 -16.68 -13.59 -13.72
N LEU A 108 -17.81 -13.33 -13.06
CA LEU A 108 -18.25 -11.97 -12.73
C LEU A 108 -17.25 -11.25 -11.81
N LEU A 109 -16.73 -11.94 -10.77
CA LEU A 109 -15.72 -11.38 -9.87
C LEU A 109 -14.41 -11.06 -10.61
N LEU A 110 -13.97 -11.92 -11.53
CA LEU A 110 -12.79 -11.65 -12.36
C LEU A 110 -12.99 -10.44 -13.27
N LEU A 111 -14.16 -10.32 -13.91
CA LEU A 111 -14.51 -9.13 -14.69
C LEU A 111 -14.52 -7.87 -13.83
N PHE A 112 -15.00 -7.96 -12.59
CA PHE A 112 -15.00 -6.85 -11.65
C PHE A 112 -13.57 -6.43 -11.26
N ILE A 113 -12.64 -7.37 -11.08
CA ILE A 113 -11.21 -7.08 -10.85
C ILE A 113 -10.62 -6.33 -12.06
N LEU A 114 -10.91 -6.77 -13.28
CA LEU A 114 -10.46 -6.07 -14.49
C LEU A 114 -11.03 -4.65 -14.57
N PHE A 115 -12.33 -4.49 -14.26
CA PHE A 115 -12.97 -3.19 -14.20
C PHE A 115 -12.32 -2.28 -13.15
N GLN A 116 -12.05 -2.78 -11.94
CA GLN A 116 -11.34 -2.03 -10.90
C GLN A 116 -9.94 -1.63 -11.35
N ALA A 117 -9.21 -2.50 -12.05
CA ALA A 117 -7.88 -2.17 -12.57
C ALA A 117 -7.92 -1.04 -13.62
N LEU A 118 -8.91 -1.05 -14.51
CA LEU A 118 -9.13 0.03 -15.49
C LEU A 118 -9.48 1.35 -14.78
N MET A 119 -10.39 1.31 -13.81
CA MET A 119 -10.76 2.47 -13.02
C MET A 119 -9.57 3.01 -12.20
N GLY A 120 -8.74 2.13 -11.65
CA GLY A 120 -7.51 2.51 -10.95
C GLY A 120 -6.52 3.25 -11.86
N LYS A 121 -6.36 2.80 -13.11
CA LYS A 121 -5.53 3.52 -14.11
C LYS A 121 -6.09 4.90 -14.43
N LEU A 122 -7.41 5.01 -14.62
CA LEU A 122 -8.06 6.30 -14.86
C LEU A 122 -7.86 7.25 -13.68
N PHE A 123 -8.10 6.76 -12.45
CA PHE A 123 -7.90 7.53 -11.24
C PHE A 123 -6.45 8.03 -11.09
N SER A 124 -5.47 7.16 -11.36
CA SER A 124 -4.05 7.53 -11.36
C SER A 124 -3.74 8.63 -12.38
N LYS A 125 -4.30 8.54 -13.60
CA LYS A 125 -4.13 9.56 -14.64
C LYS A 125 -4.72 10.91 -14.22
N VAL A 126 -5.94 10.92 -13.68
CA VAL A 126 -6.58 12.15 -13.20
C VAL A 126 -5.79 12.76 -12.06
N ARG A 127 -5.34 11.94 -11.10
CA ARG A 127 -4.51 12.39 -9.97
C ARG A 127 -3.19 13.04 -10.44
N LEU A 128 -2.55 12.47 -11.46
CA LEU A 128 -1.33 13.03 -12.04
C LEU A 128 -1.60 14.39 -12.71
N MET A 129 -2.68 14.50 -13.50
CA MET A 129 -3.06 15.75 -14.14
C MET A 129 -3.34 16.86 -13.10
N THR A 130 -4.06 16.53 -12.03
CA THR A 130 -4.32 17.47 -10.93
C THR A 130 -3.02 17.90 -10.24
N ALA A 131 -2.07 16.98 -10.03
CA ALA A 131 -0.77 17.32 -9.46
C ALA A 131 0.01 18.29 -10.36
N GLN A 132 0.09 18.03 -11.67
CA GLN A 132 0.78 18.90 -12.63
C GLN A 132 0.19 20.31 -12.73
N LEU A 133 -1.14 20.42 -12.72
CA LEU A 133 -1.83 21.71 -12.69
C LEU A 133 -1.54 22.48 -11.39
N THR A 134 -1.54 21.78 -10.27
CA THR A 134 -1.21 22.36 -8.95
C THR A 134 0.22 22.88 -8.94
N ASP A 135 1.19 22.10 -9.42
CA ASP A 135 2.60 22.51 -9.50
C ASP A 135 2.79 23.74 -10.39
N SER A 136 2.10 23.80 -11.54
CA SER A 136 2.16 24.94 -12.46
C SER A 136 1.62 26.21 -11.81
N ARG A 137 0.48 26.12 -11.10
CA ARG A 137 -0.09 27.24 -10.34
C ARG A 137 0.86 27.73 -9.25
N LEU A 138 1.45 26.81 -8.48
CA LEU A 138 2.39 27.16 -7.41
C LEU A 138 3.63 27.85 -7.95
N ARG A 139 4.16 27.39 -9.09
CA ARG A 139 5.29 28.03 -9.76
C ARG A 139 4.97 29.46 -10.18
N LEU A 140 3.83 29.69 -10.83
CA LEU A 140 3.42 31.03 -11.28
C LEU A 140 3.22 31.99 -10.09
N MET A 141 2.62 31.51 -9.00
CA MET A 141 2.51 32.30 -7.77
C MET A 141 3.89 32.67 -7.19
N ASN A 142 4.86 31.75 -7.20
CA ASN A 142 6.22 32.06 -6.76
C ASN A 142 6.91 33.11 -7.65
N GLU A 143 6.74 33.04 -8.96
CA GLU A 143 7.28 34.03 -9.90
C GLU A 143 6.69 35.43 -9.65
N ILE A 144 5.38 35.53 -9.40
CA ILE A 144 4.71 36.80 -9.04
C ILE A 144 5.26 37.37 -7.72
N ILE A 145 5.31 36.55 -6.66
CA ILE A 145 5.80 37.00 -5.34
C ILE A 145 7.26 37.44 -5.42
N SER A 146 8.09 36.72 -6.18
CA SER A 146 9.48 37.11 -6.41
C SER A 146 9.58 38.44 -7.16
N GLY A 147 8.75 38.66 -8.19
CA GLY A 147 8.69 39.92 -8.91
C GLY A 147 8.30 41.11 -8.02
N MET A 148 7.33 40.91 -7.13
CA MET A 148 6.91 41.94 -6.15
C MET A 148 8.01 42.33 -5.15
N ARG A 149 9.02 41.49 -4.91
CA ARG A 149 10.13 41.80 -4.00
C ARG A 149 11.28 42.57 -4.69
N VAL A 150 11.33 42.52 -6.02
CA VAL A 150 12.39 43.18 -6.81
C VAL A 150 12.00 44.62 -7.16
N ILE A 151 10.69 44.90 -7.24
CA ILE A 151 10.09 46.24 -7.39
C ILE A 151 9.97 46.88 -6.00
#